data_AF-A0A7Y5RUT2-F1
#
_entry.id   AF-A0A7Y5RUT2-F1
#
_cell.length_a   1.000
_cell.length_b   1.000
_cell.length_c   1.000
_cell.angle_alpha   90.00
_cell.angle_beta   90.00
_cell.angle_gamma   90.00
#
_symmetry.space_group_name_H-M   'P 1'
#
loop_
_entity.id
_entity.type
_entity.pdbx_description
1 polymer ?
#
loop_
_entity_poly.entity_id
_entity_poly.type
_entity_poly.pdbx_seq_one_letter_code
_entity_poly.pdbx_strand_id
1 'polypeptide(L)'
;MNWHRSRGMRPGRAAFLLVTAAVPALCAAIASADTVNVPAAKDNTLYFSTSGSLSNGAGDFFFAGRTGVNTGGAIRRGLIQFNVAAHVPAGSTITGVTVRLFMSRTTSGPQQVGLHRVSADWGEGSSNAAGNEGAGAAAANGDATWIHRFRPNLTWFAQGGDFTPIASATQSVDQIGFYTWDSSVNPQLITNVQGWLNNPATNFGWLLKGNETAGALHSAKRFDSRTNPIVANRPVLIVTYTPPAPPCSGNLPGDLDGDGMVDGDDVARFVDCVYTGSTSGGSCGCADVNQDGQVNMLDVASFVQVLLNS
;
A
#
# COMPACT_ATOMS: atom_id res chain seq x y z
N MET A 1 43.80 -3.11 -90.69
CA MET A 1 42.87 -2.39 -89.79
C MET A 1 43.28 -2.69 -88.35
N ASN A 2 43.93 -1.75 -87.68
CA ASN A 2 44.09 -1.75 -86.22
C ASN A 2 44.36 -0.31 -85.79
N TRP A 3 43.41 0.26 -85.05
CA TRP A 3 43.43 1.64 -84.58
C TRP A 3 43.99 1.73 -83.16
N HIS A 4 44.90 2.68 -82.96
CA HIS A 4 45.51 3.04 -81.68
C HIS A 4 44.63 4.00 -80.85
N ARG A 5 44.74 3.85 -79.52
CA ARG A 5 44.07 4.60 -78.43
C ARG A 5 44.54 6.05 -78.26
N SER A 6 43.68 6.92 -77.71
CA SER A 6 44.04 8.03 -76.79
C SER A 6 42.90 8.27 -75.77
N ARG A 7 43.10 7.90 -74.50
CA ARG A 7 43.40 8.73 -73.29
C ARG A 7 42.23 9.58 -72.77
N GLY A 8 41.59 9.08 -71.71
CA GLY A 8 40.58 9.78 -70.90
C GLY A 8 41.17 10.66 -69.79
N MET A 9 40.43 11.70 -69.44
CA MET A 9 40.73 12.72 -68.42
C MET A 9 40.00 12.35 -67.10
N ARG A 10 40.67 12.49 -65.95
CA ARG A 10 40.19 12.08 -64.61
C ARG A 10 39.37 13.18 -63.92
N PRO A 11 38.34 12.87 -63.10
CA PRO A 11 37.72 13.83 -62.19
C PRO A 11 38.37 13.79 -60.78
N GLY A 12 38.44 14.95 -60.12
CA GLY A 12 38.96 15.12 -58.76
C GLY A 12 37.95 14.66 -57.69
N ARG A 13 38.46 14.06 -56.60
CA ARG A 13 37.69 13.57 -55.45
C ARG A 13 37.66 14.63 -54.35
N ALA A 14 36.47 14.99 -53.86
CA ALA A 14 36.28 15.67 -52.58
C ALA A 14 35.95 14.61 -51.52
N ALA A 15 36.69 14.59 -50.42
CA ALA A 15 36.48 13.68 -49.29
C ALA A 15 35.66 14.39 -48.20
N PHE A 16 34.49 13.85 -47.87
CA PHE A 16 33.69 14.24 -46.70
C PHE A 16 34.05 13.31 -45.54
N LEU A 17 34.57 13.87 -44.44
CA LEU A 17 34.80 13.18 -43.17
C LEU A 17 33.45 13.04 -42.43
N LEU A 18 32.99 11.80 -42.25
CA LEU A 18 31.87 11.44 -41.39
C LEU A 18 32.38 11.30 -39.95
N VAL A 19 31.98 12.22 -39.06
CA VAL A 19 32.15 12.08 -37.62
C VAL A 19 30.93 11.32 -37.09
N THR A 20 31.12 10.05 -36.75
CA THR A 20 30.11 9.24 -36.05
C THR A 20 30.17 9.56 -34.56
N ALA A 21 29.17 10.28 -34.04
CA ALA A 21 28.97 10.44 -32.61
C ALA A 21 28.37 9.13 -32.05
N ALA A 22 29.10 8.44 -31.18
CA ALA A 22 28.57 7.31 -30.41
C ALA A 22 27.68 7.86 -29.29
N VAL A 23 26.37 7.57 -29.34
CA VAL A 23 25.44 7.85 -28.24
C VAL A 23 25.54 6.70 -27.24
N PRO A 24 25.91 6.94 -25.97
CA PRO A 24 25.87 5.89 -24.96
C PRO A 24 24.42 5.51 -24.69
N ALA A 25 24.09 4.24 -24.87
CA ALA A 25 22.80 3.69 -24.48
C ALA A 25 22.77 3.57 -22.94
N LEU A 26 22.05 4.48 -22.27
CA LEU A 26 21.66 4.27 -20.87
C LEU A 26 20.70 3.06 -20.82
N CYS A 27 21.18 1.93 -20.31
CA CYS A 27 20.32 0.86 -19.84
C CYS A 27 19.67 1.33 -18.53
N ALA A 28 18.48 1.94 -18.61
CA ALA A 28 17.65 2.12 -17.42
C ALA A 28 17.20 0.73 -16.95
N ALA A 29 17.60 0.32 -15.74
CA ALA A 29 17.05 -0.85 -15.08
C ALA A 29 15.53 -0.65 -14.94
N ILE A 30 14.76 -1.50 -15.61
CA ILE A 30 13.30 -1.45 -15.51
C ILE A 30 12.96 -2.04 -14.15
N ALA A 31 12.61 -1.19 -13.18
CA ALA A 31 12.12 -1.65 -11.90
C ALA A 31 10.80 -2.42 -12.12
N SER A 32 10.77 -3.70 -11.74
CA SER A 32 9.59 -4.55 -11.88
C SER A 32 8.60 -4.23 -10.75
N ALA A 33 7.38 -3.81 -11.11
CA ALA A 33 6.31 -3.66 -10.13
C ALA A 33 5.79 -5.05 -9.71
N ASP A 34 5.68 -5.27 -8.40
CA ASP A 34 5.08 -6.46 -7.78
C ASP A 34 3.70 -6.12 -7.21
N THR A 35 2.86 -7.12 -6.97
CA THR A 35 1.52 -6.94 -6.41
C THR A 35 1.20 -7.98 -5.34
N VAL A 36 0.73 -7.51 -4.19
CA VAL A 36 0.31 -8.36 -3.06
C VAL A 36 -1.13 -8.07 -2.64
N ASN A 37 -1.85 -9.13 -2.27
CA ASN A 37 -3.17 -9.05 -1.65
C ASN A 37 -3.02 -9.12 -0.13
N VAL A 38 -3.35 -8.02 0.55
CA VAL A 38 -3.30 -7.90 2.02
C VAL A 38 -4.71 -8.12 2.58
N PRO A 39 -4.95 -9.16 3.38
CA PRO A 39 -6.25 -9.37 4.02
C PRO A 39 -6.49 -8.34 5.13
N ALA A 40 -7.76 -8.05 5.44
CA ALA A 40 -8.09 -7.21 6.58
C ALA A 40 -7.63 -7.86 7.90
N ALA A 41 -6.92 -7.08 8.72
CA ALA A 41 -6.41 -7.46 10.02
C ALA A 41 -7.42 -7.20 11.14
N LYS A 42 -8.22 -6.13 11.01
CA LYS A 42 -9.35 -5.80 11.88
C LYS A 42 -10.48 -5.19 11.07
N ASP A 43 -11.72 -5.42 11.49
CA ASP A 43 -12.86 -4.59 11.13
C ASP A 43 -13.88 -4.48 12.27
N ASN A 44 -14.74 -3.48 12.21
CA ASN A 44 -15.84 -3.32 13.17
C ASN A 44 -16.88 -2.35 12.60
N THR A 45 -18.09 -2.34 13.16
CA THR A 45 -19.08 -1.28 12.93
C THR A 45 -19.26 -0.42 14.17
N LEU A 46 -19.12 0.90 14.00
CA LEU A 46 -19.55 1.89 14.97
C LEU A 46 -21.05 2.13 14.81
N TYR A 47 -21.84 1.54 15.70
CA TYR A 47 -23.28 1.76 15.78
C TYR A 47 -23.57 3.00 16.60
N PHE A 48 -24.18 4.03 16.01
CA PHE A 48 -24.68 5.16 16.78
C PHE A 48 -25.57 4.67 17.93
N SER A 49 -25.15 4.99 19.15
CA SER A 49 -25.85 4.77 20.42
C SER A 49 -25.33 5.84 21.38
N THR A 50 -26.23 6.52 22.08
CA THR A 50 -25.89 7.61 23.01
C THR A 50 -25.02 7.14 24.17
N SER A 51 -25.09 5.86 24.54
CA SER A 51 -24.27 5.23 25.58
C SER A 51 -23.07 4.46 25.03
N GLY A 52 -22.90 4.40 23.70
CA GLY A 52 -21.88 3.57 23.06
C GLY A 52 -22.01 2.09 23.40
N SER A 53 -23.24 1.60 23.56
CA SER A 53 -23.54 0.24 24.01
C SER A 53 -23.40 -0.84 22.93
N LEU A 54 -23.13 -0.46 21.68
CA LEU A 54 -23.21 -1.36 20.53
C LEU A 54 -21.91 -1.42 19.73
N SER A 55 -21.56 -2.62 19.27
CA SER A 55 -20.40 -2.94 18.44
C SER A 55 -20.64 -4.22 17.62
N ASN A 56 -19.76 -4.52 16.68
CA ASN A 56 -19.77 -5.79 15.93
C ASN A 56 -18.41 -6.06 15.25
N GLY A 57 -17.38 -6.40 16.03
CA GLY A 57 -16.04 -6.73 15.51
C GLY A 57 -15.83 -8.20 15.14
N ALA A 58 -16.71 -9.09 15.60
CA ALA A 58 -16.62 -10.53 15.33
C ALA A 58 -17.75 -11.05 14.41
N GLY A 59 -18.64 -10.17 13.94
CA GLY A 59 -19.74 -10.53 13.04
C GLY A 59 -19.32 -10.71 11.59
N ASP A 60 -20.22 -11.26 10.78
CA ASP A 60 -19.98 -11.56 9.37
C ASP A 60 -20.04 -10.31 8.47
N PHE A 61 -20.51 -9.17 9.01
CA PHE A 61 -20.74 -7.96 8.24
C PHE A 61 -20.34 -6.68 8.98
N PHE A 62 -20.02 -5.66 8.19
CA PHE A 62 -19.87 -4.29 8.68
C PHE A 62 -20.61 -3.27 7.80
N PHE A 63 -20.91 -2.09 8.34
CA PHE A 63 -21.91 -1.19 7.76
C PHE A 63 -21.43 0.25 7.65
N ALA A 64 -21.88 0.94 6.60
CA ALA A 64 -21.68 2.38 6.43
C ALA A 64 -22.97 3.06 5.97
N GLY A 65 -23.29 4.22 6.55
CA GLY A 65 -24.43 5.05 6.20
C GLY A 65 -25.55 5.05 7.23
N ARG A 66 -26.75 5.48 6.81
CA ARG A 66 -27.91 5.69 7.67
C ARG A 66 -28.94 4.59 7.47
N THR A 67 -29.41 4.04 8.58
CA THR A 67 -30.47 3.02 8.60
C THR A 67 -31.84 3.62 8.25
N GLY A 68 -32.88 2.79 8.23
CA GLY A 68 -34.23 3.21 7.86
C GLY A 68 -35.03 3.88 8.97
N VAL A 69 -36.26 4.29 8.63
CA VAL A 69 -37.20 4.91 9.57
C VAL A 69 -37.48 4.04 10.80
N ASN A 70 -37.61 2.73 10.61
CA ASN A 70 -37.97 1.77 11.66
C ASN A 70 -36.86 1.61 12.72
N THR A 71 -35.65 2.08 12.43
CA THR A 71 -34.50 2.07 13.34
C THR A 71 -34.10 3.49 13.76
N GLY A 72 -35.01 4.46 13.61
CA GLY A 72 -34.80 5.87 13.95
C GLY A 72 -33.76 6.57 13.06
N GLY A 73 -33.43 6.00 11.90
CA GLY A 73 -32.38 6.53 11.04
C GLY A 73 -31.01 6.58 11.72
N ALA A 74 -30.69 5.63 12.59
CA ALA A 74 -29.39 5.56 13.27
C ALA A 74 -28.23 5.42 12.26
N ILE A 75 -27.08 6.01 12.59
CA ILE A 75 -25.87 6.02 11.77
C ILE A 75 -25.03 4.76 12.05
N ARG A 76 -24.37 4.26 11.00
CA ARG A 76 -23.36 3.21 11.02
C ARG A 76 -22.10 3.69 10.29
N ARG A 77 -20.94 3.44 10.86
CA ARG A 77 -19.63 3.66 10.23
C ARG A 77 -18.81 2.40 10.33
N GLY A 78 -18.17 1.99 9.24
CA GLY A 78 -17.27 0.84 9.23
C GLY A 78 -15.88 1.27 9.67
N LEU A 79 -15.16 0.43 10.40
CA LEU A 79 -13.73 0.53 10.60
C LEU A 79 -13.07 -0.67 9.93
N ILE A 80 -11.93 -0.45 9.30
CA ILE A 80 -11.16 -1.53 8.66
C ILE A 80 -9.67 -1.20 8.68
N GLN A 81 -8.84 -2.17 8.99
CA GLN A 81 -7.38 -2.04 9.04
C GLN A 81 -6.72 -3.19 8.29
N PHE A 82 -5.62 -2.90 7.60
CA PHE A 82 -4.78 -3.87 6.87
C PHE A 82 -3.35 -3.77 7.37
N ASN A 83 -2.68 -4.89 7.67
CA ASN A 83 -1.29 -4.86 8.13
C ASN A 83 -0.31 -4.82 6.95
N VAL A 84 -0.10 -3.64 6.37
CA VAL A 84 0.75 -3.47 5.17
C VAL A 84 2.18 -3.98 5.38
N ALA A 85 2.80 -3.65 6.52
CA ALA A 85 4.20 -3.97 6.80
C ALA A 85 4.47 -5.47 7.02
N ALA A 86 3.42 -6.28 7.24
CA ALA A 86 3.55 -7.74 7.29
C ALA A 86 3.54 -8.40 5.90
N HIS A 87 3.22 -7.66 4.84
CA HIS A 87 3.01 -8.20 3.49
C HIS A 87 3.82 -7.49 2.41
N VAL A 88 4.22 -6.24 2.62
CA VAL A 88 5.05 -5.46 1.69
C VAL A 88 6.43 -5.28 2.31
N PRO A 89 7.53 -5.60 1.61
CA PRO A 89 8.88 -5.40 2.13
C PRO A 89 9.14 -3.94 2.53
N ALA A 90 9.80 -3.74 3.67
CA ALA A 90 10.25 -2.41 4.08
C ALA A 90 11.15 -1.78 3.00
N GLY A 91 11.08 -0.46 2.83
CA GLY A 91 11.80 0.27 1.78
C GLY A 91 11.15 0.24 0.40
N SER A 92 10.07 -0.53 0.21
CA SER A 92 9.33 -0.52 -1.06
C SER A 92 8.66 0.82 -1.32
N THR A 93 8.58 1.19 -2.60
CA THR A 93 7.80 2.33 -3.07
C THR A 93 6.43 1.85 -3.51
N ILE A 94 5.38 2.34 -2.85
CA ILE A 94 3.99 2.03 -3.21
C ILE A 94 3.62 2.80 -4.49
N THR A 95 3.18 2.09 -5.51
CA THR A 95 2.84 2.66 -6.83
C THR A 95 1.36 2.50 -7.18
N GLY A 96 0.64 1.60 -6.50
CA GLY A 96 -0.79 1.41 -6.67
C GLY A 96 -1.46 0.85 -5.42
N VAL A 97 -2.68 1.32 -5.13
CA VAL A 97 -3.48 0.85 -4.01
C VAL A 97 -4.93 0.73 -4.44
N THR A 98 -5.51 -0.45 -4.25
CA THR A 98 -6.94 -0.70 -4.46
C THR A 98 -7.53 -1.38 -3.23
N VAL A 99 -8.51 -0.75 -2.57
CA VAL A 99 -9.32 -1.43 -1.55
C VAL A 99 -10.51 -2.06 -2.25
N ARG A 100 -10.71 -3.37 -2.09
CA ARG A 100 -11.84 -4.11 -2.68
C ARG A 100 -12.73 -4.70 -1.59
N LEU A 101 -14.01 -4.35 -1.63
CA LEU A 101 -15.03 -4.82 -0.68
C LEU A 101 -16.21 -5.40 -1.43
N PHE A 102 -16.88 -6.41 -0.83
CA PHE A 102 -18.13 -6.94 -1.35
C PHE A 102 -19.32 -6.33 -0.60
N MET A 103 -20.19 -5.60 -1.31
CA MET A 103 -21.43 -5.07 -0.75
C MET A 103 -22.52 -6.12 -0.89
N SER A 104 -22.94 -6.71 0.23
CA SER A 104 -23.84 -7.87 0.24
C SER A 104 -25.30 -7.53 0.51
N ARG A 105 -25.62 -6.30 0.90
CA ARG A 105 -27.01 -5.88 1.12
C ARG A 105 -27.20 -4.37 1.15
N THR A 106 -28.28 -3.93 0.52
CA THR A 106 -28.78 -2.54 0.55
C THR A 106 -30.29 -2.53 0.35
N THR A 107 -30.97 -1.47 0.78
CA THR A 107 -32.32 -1.11 0.32
C THR A 107 -32.33 0.25 -0.40
N SER A 108 -31.15 0.82 -0.63
CA SER A 108 -30.90 2.11 -1.23
C SER A 108 -30.27 1.94 -2.61
N GLY A 109 -30.52 2.91 -3.49
CA GLY A 109 -29.81 3.04 -4.78
C GLY A 109 -28.35 3.51 -4.61
N PRO A 110 -27.76 4.16 -5.63
CA PRO A 110 -26.37 4.60 -5.57
C PRO A 110 -26.11 5.55 -4.39
N GLN A 111 -25.10 5.25 -3.58
CA GLN A 111 -24.63 6.09 -2.48
C GLN A 111 -23.12 6.27 -2.55
N GLN A 112 -22.65 7.49 -2.29
CA GLN A 112 -21.22 7.73 -2.13
C GLN A 112 -20.76 7.18 -0.78
N VAL A 113 -19.72 6.34 -0.82
CA VAL A 113 -19.05 5.77 0.36
C VAL A 113 -17.59 6.17 0.30
N GLY A 114 -17.13 6.90 1.31
CA GLY A 114 -15.76 7.40 1.45
C GLY A 114 -14.92 6.56 2.40
N LEU A 115 -13.62 6.44 2.09
CA LEU A 115 -12.59 5.96 3.00
C LEU A 115 -11.92 7.16 3.67
N HIS A 116 -11.96 7.23 5.00
CA HIS A 116 -11.35 8.31 5.77
C HIS A 116 -10.26 7.76 6.68
N ARG A 117 -9.04 8.30 6.61
CA ARG A 117 -7.92 7.80 7.43
C ARG A 117 -8.25 7.98 8.92
N VAL A 118 -8.15 6.90 9.69
CA VAL A 118 -8.34 6.92 11.15
C VAL A 118 -7.06 7.44 11.81
N SER A 119 -7.17 8.30 12.81
CA SER A 119 -6.03 8.95 13.48
C SER A 119 -5.73 8.41 14.88
N ALA A 120 -6.54 7.49 15.41
CA ALA A 120 -6.31 6.85 16.70
C ALA A 120 -6.56 5.34 16.63
N ASP A 121 -5.75 4.56 17.35
CA ASP A 121 -5.95 3.11 17.46
C ASP A 121 -7.28 2.78 18.14
N TRP A 122 -7.81 1.60 17.78
CA TRP A 122 -9.12 1.11 18.19
C TRP A 122 -9.13 -0.42 18.28
N GLY A 123 -10.01 -0.94 19.14
CA GLY A 123 -10.17 -2.38 19.31
C GLY A 123 -11.29 -2.93 18.43
N GLU A 124 -11.01 -4.01 17.70
CA GLU A 124 -12.04 -4.78 16.98
C GLU A 124 -13.06 -5.33 17.97
N GLY A 125 -12.56 -6.04 19.00
CA GLY A 125 -13.41 -6.57 20.03
C GLY A 125 -14.01 -7.93 19.70
N SER A 126 -14.86 -8.44 20.59
CA SER A 126 -15.46 -9.79 20.46
C SER A 126 -16.97 -9.78 20.24
N SER A 127 -17.59 -8.61 20.14
CA SER A 127 -19.03 -8.50 19.89
C SER A 127 -19.41 -9.10 18.56
N ASN A 128 -20.40 -9.99 18.60
CA ASN A 128 -20.92 -10.70 17.43
C ASN A 128 -22.44 -10.56 17.38
N ALA A 129 -22.93 -9.77 16.43
CA ALA A 129 -24.34 -9.55 16.20
C ALA A 129 -24.99 -10.74 15.51
N ALA A 130 -26.22 -11.06 15.87
CA ALA A 130 -26.94 -12.17 15.24
C ALA A 130 -27.60 -11.77 13.92
N GLY A 131 -27.77 -12.76 13.03
CA GLY A 131 -28.62 -12.67 11.85
C GLY A 131 -28.07 -11.69 10.80
N ASN A 132 -28.76 -10.56 10.62
CA ASN A 132 -28.39 -9.56 9.61
C ASN A 132 -27.56 -8.40 10.15
N GLU A 133 -27.24 -8.40 11.44
CA GLU A 133 -26.21 -7.57 12.10
C GLU A 133 -26.37 -6.04 12.06
N GLY A 134 -27.35 -5.49 11.34
CA GLY A 134 -27.58 -4.04 11.24
C GLY A 134 -27.98 -3.34 12.56
N ALA A 135 -28.41 -4.13 13.56
CA ALA A 135 -28.70 -3.66 14.92
C ALA A 135 -27.47 -3.65 15.84
N GLY A 136 -26.40 -4.37 15.50
CA GLY A 136 -25.22 -4.56 16.36
C GLY A 136 -25.46 -5.54 17.50
N ALA A 137 -24.39 -5.85 18.24
CA ALA A 137 -24.41 -6.60 19.48
C ALA A 137 -24.04 -5.69 20.67
N ALA A 138 -24.34 -6.14 21.88
CA ALA A 138 -23.88 -5.47 23.09
C ALA A 138 -22.34 -5.45 23.12
N ALA A 139 -21.77 -4.24 23.23
CA ALA A 139 -20.33 -4.03 23.14
C ALA A 139 -19.58 -4.69 24.31
N ALA A 140 -18.59 -5.52 24.00
CA ALA A 140 -17.69 -6.17 24.94
C ALA A 140 -16.53 -5.25 25.34
N ASN A 141 -15.73 -5.71 26.31
CA ASN A 141 -14.50 -5.01 26.71
C ASN A 141 -13.48 -5.04 25.57
N GLY A 142 -12.84 -3.91 25.31
CA GLY A 142 -11.90 -3.71 24.21
C GLY A 142 -12.55 -3.19 22.92
N ASP A 143 -13.87 -3.32 22.75
CA ASP A 143 -14.55 -2.93 21.52
C ASP A 143 -14.47 -1.43 21.24
N ALA A 144 -14.30 -1.08 19.97
CA ALA A 144 -14.67 0.22 19.47
C ALA A 144 -16.19 0.34 19.33
N THR A 145 -16.73 1.49 19.69
CA THR A 145 -18.15 1.84 19.69
C THR A 145 -18.29 3.29 19.22
N TRP A 146 -19.52 3.82 19.15
CA TRP A 146 -19.69 5.24 18.84
C TRP A 146 -18.98 6.18 19.83
N ILE A 147 -18.80 5.78 21.08
CA ILE A 147 -18.21 6.61 22.14
C ILE A 147 -16.76 6.21 22.43
N HIS A 148 -16.47 4.91 22.40
CA HIS A 148 -15.19 4.34 22.81
C HIS A 148 -14.35 3.86 21.64
N ARG A 149 -13.04 4.10 21.68
CA ARG A 149 -12.08 3.41 20.81
C ARG A 149 -11.61 2.08 21.42
N PHE A 150 -11.59 2.00 22.76
CA PHE A 150 -11.46 0.75 23.52
C PHE A 150 -12.39 0.81 24.74
N ARG A 151 -13.54 0.14 24.65
CA ARG A 151 -14.52 0.10 25.74
C ARG A 151 -13.96 -0.61 26.98
N PRO A 152 -14.25 -0.16 28.20
CA PRO A 152 -14.97 1.07 28.56
C PRO A 152 -14.05 2.29 28.76
N ASN A 153 -12.73 2.13 28.65
CA ASN A 153 -11.78 3.07 29.27
C ASN A 153 -11.30 4.19 28.34
N LEU A 154 -11.27 3.98 27.03
CA LEU A 154 -10.71 4.96 26.09
C LEU A 154 -11.78 5.42 25.10
N THR A 155 -12.04 6.72 25.09
CA THR A 155 -12.99 7.37 24.18
C THR A 155 -12.31 7.90 22.92
N TRP A 156 -13.10 8.06 21.86
CA TRP A 156 -12.73 8.93 20.76
C TRP A 156 -12.68 10.39 21.24
N PHE A 157 -11.85 11.22 20.60
CA PHE A 157 -11.92 12.66 20.82
C PHE A 157 -13.21 13.24 20.23
N ALA A 158 -13.56 12.82 19.00
CA ALA A 158 -14.84 13.08 18.36
C ALA A 158 -15.67 11.79 18.30
N GLN A 159 -16.87 11.84 18.88
CA GLN A 159 -17.78 10.68 18.85
C GLN A 159 -18.05 10.20 17.41
N GLY A 160 -18.07 8.88 17.25
CA GLY A 160 -18.21 8.22 15.95
C GLY A 160 -16.89 8.04 15.20
N GLY A 161 -15.74 8.24 15.84
CA GLY A 161 -14.42 7.97 15.30
C GLY A 161 -13.57 9.22 15.09
N ASP A 162 -12.27 9.10 15.39
CA ASP A 162 -11.26 10.11 15.06
C ASP A 162 -10.69 9.82 13.67
N PHE A 163 -11.04 10.66 12.68
CA PHE A 163 -10.64 10.48 11.29
C PHE A 163 -10.44 11.80 10.56
N THR A 164 -9.67 11.78 9.47
CA THR A 164 -9.50 12.93 8.59
C THR A 164 -10.79 13.21 7.80
N PRO A 165 -11.38 14.43 7.88
CA PRO A 165 -12.63 14.73 7.18
C PRO A 165 -12.55 14.60 5.66
N ILE A 166 -11.37 14.81 5.08
CA ILE A 166 -11.10 14.60 3.66
C ILE A 166 -10.94 13.09 3.41
N ALA A 167 -11.77 12.54 2.52
CA ALA A 167 -11.69 11.13 2.14
C ALA A 167 -10.42 10.86 1.33
N SER A 168 -9.75 9.75 1.64
CA SER A 168 -8.63 9.21 0.85
C SER A 168 -9.12 8.69 -0.51
N ALA A 169 -10.36 8.22 -0.58
CA ALA A 169 -11.05 7.87 -1.82
C ALA A 169 -12.57 7.81 -1.57
N THR A 170 -13.35 7.98 -2.64
CA THR A 170 -14.82 7.86 -2.61
C THR A 170 -15.28 7.01 -3.77
N GLN A 171 -16.26 6.14 -3.53
CA GLN A 171 -16.84 5.25 -4.53
C GLN A 171 -18.37 5.32 -4.48
N SER A 172 -19.00 5.34 -5.67
CA SER A 172 -20.46 5.15 -5.78
C SER A 172 -20.78 3.67 -5.65
N VAL A 173 -21.52 3.32 -4.59
CA VAL A 173 -21.93 1.95 -4.26
C VAL A 173 -23.43 1.82 -4.46
N ASP A 174 -23.88 0.90 -5.32
CA ASP A 174 -25.29 0.71 -5.66
C ASP A 174 -25.78 -0.71 -5.34
N GLN A 175 -25.83 -1.59 -6.36
CA GLN A 175 -26.32 -2.97 -6.29
C GLN A 175 -25.33 -3.92 -5.62
N ILE A 176 -25.80 -5.10 -5.20
CA ILE A 176 -24.97 -6.15 -4.61
C ILE A 176 -23.81 -6.51 -5.55
N GLY A 177 -22.59 -6.55 -5.03
CA GLY A 177 -21.40 -6.83 -5.82
C GLY A 177 -20.10 -6.29 -5.23
N PHE A 178 -19.01 -6.49 -5.96
CA PHE A 178 -17.70 -5.94 -5.61
C PHE A 178 -17.59 -4.46 -5.98
N TYR A 179 -16.97 -3.69 -5.09
CA TYR A 179 -16.62 -2.29 -5.30
C TYR A 179 -15.17 -2.05 -4.95
N THR A 180 -14.55 -1.10 -5.65
CA THR A 180 -13.16 -0.73 -5.47
C THR A 180 -12.99 0.76 -5.21
N TRP A 181 -12.08 1.09 -4.29
CA TRP A 181 -11.54 2.43 -4.12
C TRP A 181 -10.11 2.37 -4.63
N ASP A 182 -9.83 3.11 -5.70
CA ASP A 182 -8.61 2.95 -6.48
C ASP A 182 -7.74 4.23 -6.46
N SER A 183 -6.44 4.07 -6.25
CA SER A 183 -5.50 5.18 -6.19
C SER A 183 -5.33 5.93 -7.51
N SER A 184 -5.71 5.35 -8.64
CA SER A 184 -5.75 6.04 -9.93
C SER A 184 -6.78 7.18 -9.96
N VAL A 185 -7.80 7.13 -9.10
CA VAL A 185 -8.80 8.20 -8.94
C VAL A 185 -8.36 9.22 -7.88
N ASN A 186 -7.80 8.76 -6.76
CA ASN A 186 -7.24 9.62 -5.72
C ASN A 186 -5.93 9.05 -5.14
N PRO A 187 -4.77 9.70 -5.42
CA PRO A 187 -3.47 9.20 -4.98
C PRO A 187 -3.27 9.28 -3.45
N GLN A 188 -4.18 9.89 -2.69
CA GLN A 188 -4.12 9.91 -1.22
C GLN A 188 -4.10 8.51 -0.61
N LEU A 189 -4.65 7.49 -1.29
CA LEU A 189 -4.52 6.09 -0.89
C LEU A 189 -3.05 5.64 -0.88
N ILE A 190 -2.26 5.97 -1.91
CA ILE A 190 -0.82 5.67 -1.97
C ILE A 190 -0.10 6.36 -0.81
N THR A 191 -0.36 7.66 -0.60
CA THR A 191 0.24 8.41 0.52
C THR A 191 -0.06 7.76 1.88
N ASN A 192 -1.29 7.26 2.08
CA ASN A 192 -1.67 6.60 3.32
C ASN A 192 -0.91 5.29 3.54
N VAL A 193 -0.89 4.42 2.52
CA VAL A 193 -0.26 3.10 2.58
C VAL A 193 1.26 3.23 2.65
N GLN A 194 1.88 4.14 1.90
CA GLN A 194 3.32 4.44 2.02
C GLN A 194 3.66 4.92 3.44
N GLY A 195 2.86 5.83 4.01
CA GLY A 195 3.06 6.30 5.38
C GLY A 195 2.94 5.18 6.42
N TRP A 196 2.04 4.22 6.20
CA TRP A 196 1.89 3.04 7.06
C TRP A 196 2.98 2.00 6.89
N LEU A 197 3.52 1.84 5.68
CA LEU A 197 4.68 1.00 5.46
C LEU A 197 5.91 1.59 6.16
N ASN A 198 6.13 2.89 6.03
CA ASN A 198 7.26 3.60 6.62
C ASN A 198 7.15 3.69 8.15
N ASN A 199 5.93 3.89 8.67
CA ASN A 199 5.66 4.02 10.10
C ASN A 199 4.46 3.15 10.52
N PRO A 200 4.66 1.83 10.71
CA PRO A 200 3.57 0.88 10.98
C PRO A 200 2.75 1.20 12.22
N ALA A 201 3.35 1.82 13.24
CA ALA A 201 2.66 2.24 14.45
C ALA A 201 1.57 3.31 14.22
N THR A 202 1.55 3.96 13.06
CA THR A 202 0.54 4.97 12.67
C THR A 202 -0.60 4.39 11.83
N ASN A 203 -0.56 3.08 11.57
CA ASN A 203 -1.57 2.39 10.79
C ASN A 203 -2.78 2.04 11.66
N PHE A 204 -3.81 2.89 11.62
CA PHE A 204 -5.11 2.62 12.25
C PHE A 204 -6.21 2.31 11.24
N GLY A 205 -5.84 2.17 9.96
CA GLY A 205 -6.75 1.87 8.87
C GLY A 205 -7.65 3.03 8.46
N TRP A 206 -8.80 2.68 7.90
CA TRP A 206 -9.82 3.61 7.40
C TRP A 206 -11.17 3.42 8.09
N LEU A 207 -11.89 4.53 8.18
CA LEU A 207 -13.30 4.57 8.47
C LEU A 207 -14.07 4.63 7.15
N LEU A 208 -14.99 3.68 6.94
CA LEU A 208 -15.97 3.71 5.85
C LEU A 208 -17.15 4.58 6.25
N LYS A 209 -17.36 5.65 5.49
CA LYS A 209 -18.40 6.64 5.73
C LYS A 209 -19.36 6.72 4.55
N GLY A 210 -20.61 6.34 4.78
CA GLY A 210 -21.70 6.53 3.81
C GLY A 210 -22.39 7.89 3.97
N ASN A 211 -23.48 8.08 3.23
CA ASN A 211 -24.35 9.24 3.39
C ASN A 211 -25.07 9.22 4.74
N GLU A 212 -24.76 10.18 5.60
CA GLU A 212 -25.32 10.29 6.96
C GLU A 212 -26.34 11.45 7.10
N THR A 213 -26.68 12.12 6.00
CA THR A 213 -27.58 13.27 6.00
C THR A 213 -28.93 12.91 6.64
N ALA A 214 -29.45 13.79 7.49
CA ALA A 214 -30.67 13.51 8.27
C ALA A 214 -31.88 13.13 7.40
N GLY A 215 -32.04 13.77 6.23
CA GLY A 215 -33.10 13.46 5.27
C GLY A 215 -32.84 12.23 4.37
N ALA A 216 -31.62 11.68 4.37
CA ALA A 216 -31.24 10.53 3.56
C ALA A 216 -31.44 9.22 4.33
N LEU A 217 -32.69 8.94 4.71
CA LEU A 217 -33.06 7.66 5.31
C LEU A 217 -32.91 6.55 4.27
N HIS A 218 -32.52 5.35 4.73
CA HIS A 218 -32.16 4.23 3.86
C HIS A 218 -30.97 4.54 2.95
N SER A 219 -29.80 4.85 3.51
CA SER A 219 -28.54 4.95 2.75
C SER A 219 -27.54 3.87 3.12
N ALA A 220 -27.83 3.07 4.15
CA ALA A 220 -26.92 2.04 4.65
C ALA A 220 -26.53 1.02 3.57
N LYS A 221 -25.22 0.76 3.49
CA LYS A 221 -24.61 -0.35 2.76
C LYS A 221 -24.02 -1.33 3.76
N ARG A 222 -24.26 -2.63 3.53
CA ARG A 222 -23.63 -3.72 4.26
C ARG A 222 -22.52 -4.32 3.42
N PHE A 223 -21.34 -4.47 4.01
CA PHE A 223 -20.19 -5.13 3.42
C PHE A 223 -19.85 -6.39 4.20
N ASP A 224 -19.28 -7.38 3.52
CA ASP A 224 -18.80 -8.61 4.16
C ASP A 224 -17.50 -8.32 4.94
N SER A 225 -17.43 -8.79 6.19
CA SER A 225 -16.28 -8.58 7.08
C SER A 225 -15.12 -9.55 6.79
N ARG A 226 -14.00 -9.38 7.49
CA ARG A 226 -12.84 -10.28 7.46
C ARG A 226 -13.15 -11.67 8.04
N THR A 227 -14.18 -11.78 8.87
CA THR A 227 -14.61 -13.03 9.50
C THR A 227 -15.73 -13.72 8.73
N ASN A 228 -16.34 -13.06 7.74
CA ASN A 228 -17.42 -13.61 6.91
C ASN A 228 -17.10 -15.04 6.41
N PRO A 229 -18.06 -15.98 6.44
CA PRO A 229 -17.81 -17.38 6.06
C PRO A 229 -17.46 -17.55 4.57
N ILE A 230 -17.85 -16.61 3.71
CA ILE A 230 -17.50 -16.63 2.28
C ILE A 230 -16.14 -15.95 2.08
N VAL A 231 -15.07 -16.73 2.14
CA VAL A 231 -13.68 -16.22 2.05
C VAL A 231 -13.43 -15.33 0.82
N ALA A 232 -14.04 -15.66 -0.33
CA ALA A 232 -13.88 -14.90 -1.57
C ALA A 232 -14.45 -13.46 -1.51
N ASN A 233 -15.37 -13.19 -0.58
CA ASN A 233 -16.00 -11.89 -0.41
C ASN A 233 -15.29 -11.00 0.60
N ARG A 234 -14.35 -11.56 1.38
CA ARG A 234 -13.68 -10.84 2.46
C ARG A 234 -12.92 -9.61 1.93
N PRO A 235 -12.80 -8.55 2.74
CA PRO A 235 -12.05 -7.36 2.35
C PRO A 235 -10.59 -7.66 2.00
N VAL A 236 -10.11 -7.07 0.90
CA VAL A 236 -8.72 -7.15 0.47
C VAL A 236 -8.20 -5.76 0.10
N LEU A 237 -7.00 -5.44 0.56
CA LEU A 237 -6.20 -4.33 0.07
C LEU A 237 -5.20 -4.90 -0.94
N ILE A 238 -5.32 -4.49 -2.19
CA ILE A 238 -4.39 -4.85 -3.26
C ILE A 238 -3.35 -3.73 -3.33
N VAL A 239 -2.07 -4.09 -3.17
CA VAL A 239 -0.97 -3.13 -3.18
C VAL A 239 -0.02 -3.49 -4.31
N THR A 240 0.16 -2.55 -5.23
CA THR A 240 1.23 -2.60 -6.23
C THR A 240 2.39 -1.76 -5.72
N TYR A 241 3.57 -2.32 -5.73
CA TYR A 241 4.77 -1.68 -5.21
C TYR A 241 5.98 -2.04 -6.07
N THR A 242 6.96 -1.16 -6.08
CA THR A 242 8.30 -1.49 -6.52
C THR A 242 9.08 -1.84 -5.26
N PRO A 243 9.61 -3.08 -5.14
CA PRO A 243 10.53 -3.41 -4.05
C PRO A 243 11.66 -2.38 -4.00
N PRO A 244 12.32 -2.17 -2.84
CA PRO A 244 13.58 -1.44 -2.85
C PRO A 244 14.47 -2.08 -3.92
N ALA A 245 15.26 -1.26 -4.62
CA ALA A 245 16.22 -1.77 -5.58
C ALA A 245 16.94 -2.95 -4.90
N PRO A 246 17.08 -4.11 -5.58
CA PRO A 246 18.01 -5.10 -5.11
C PRO A 246 19.29 -4.33 -4.87
N PRO A 247 19.86 -4.39 -3.68
CA PRO A 247 21.05 -3.64 -3.32
C PRO A 247 22.34 -4.13 -4.02
N CYS A 248 22.19 -4.46 -5.31
CA CYS A 248 23.09 -4.97 -6.31
C CYS A 248 22.49 -4.78 -7.72
N SER A 249 21.77 -3.69 -7.98
CA SER A 249 21.20 -3.44 -9.31
C SER A 249 22.23 -2.80 -10.23
N GLY A 250 23.24 -3.59 -10.56
CA GLY A 250 24.39 -3.17 -11.36
C GLY A 250 25.59 -3.98 -10.89
N ASN A 251 26.45 -4.41 -11.81
CA ASN A 251 27.71 -5.07 -11.47
C ASN A 251 28.69 -4.07 -10.81
N LEU A 252 28.29 -3.42 -9.72
CA LEU A 252 29.02 -2.38 -9.03
C LEU A 252 29.24 -2.86 -7.60
N PRO A 253 30.27 -3.70 -7.37
CA PRO A 253 30.59 -4.18 -6.03
C PRO A 253 30.85 -2.98 -5.11
N GLY A 254 30.17 -2.95 -3.97
CA GLY A 254 30.19 -1.82 -3.05
C GLY A 254 29.01 -0.84 -3.15
N ASP A 255 28.12 -0.95 -4.15
CA ASP A 255 26.83 -0.22 -4.16
C ASP A 255 25.78 -1.07 -3.44
N LEU A 256 25.64 -0.86 -2.12
CA LEU A 256 24.78 -1.64 -1.23
C LEU A 256 23.39 -1.05 -1.06
N ASP A 257 23.08 0.09 -1.67
CA ASP A 257 21.72 0.63 -1.67
C ASP A 257 21.08 0.80 -3.04
N GLY A 258 21.84 0.47 -4.08
CA GLY A 258 21.40 0.33 -5.46
C GLY A 258 21.16 1.66 -6.16
N ASP A 259 21.77 2.75 -5.69
CA ASP A 259 21.62 4.08 -6.27
C ASP A 259 22.57 4.34 -7.46
N GLY A 260 23.50 3.40 -7.71
CA GLY A 260 24.48 3.44 -8.79
C GLY A 260 25.80 4.13 -8.42
N MET A 261 25.98 4.53 -7.16
CA MET A 261 27.22 5.09 -6.62
C MET A 261 27.76 4.17 -5.50
N VAL A 262 29.07 4.28 -5.21
CA VAL A 262 29.64 3.71 -3.97
C VAL A 262 30.07 4.88 -3.12
N ASP A 263 29.26 5.26 -2.14
CA ASP A 263 29.48 6.45 -1.32
C ASP A 263 29.24 6.23 0.18
N GLY A 264 29.09 7.32 0.94
CA GLY A 264 28.91 7.27 2.38
C GLY A 264 27.64 6.54 2.83
N ASP A 265 26.62 6.46 1.97
CA ASP A 265 25.35 5.82 2.26
C ASP A 265 25.47 4.27 2.24
N ASP A 266 26.48 3.72 1.56
CA ASP A 266 26.78 2.28 1.54
C ASP A 266 27.47 1.76 2.80
N VAL A 267 28.21 2.62 3.50
CA VAL A 267 29.10 2.23 4.60
C VAL A 267 28.36 1.50 5.71
N ALA A 268 27.19 2.01 6.12
CA ALA A 268 26.42 1.42 7.21
C ALA A 268 25.91 0.01 6.85
N ARG A 269 25.50 -0.18 5.60
CA ARG A 269 25.02 -1.47 5.07
C ARG A 269 26.18 -2.45 4.92
N PHE A 270 27.33 -1.97 4.48
CA PHE A 270 28.53 -2.78 4.30
C PHE A 270 29.00 -3.37 5.63
N VAL A 271 29.03 -2.56 6.69
CA VAL A 271 29.39 -3.00 8.04
C VAL A 271 28.45 -4.09 8.55
N ASP A 272 27.14 -3.98 8.32
CA ASP A 272 26.15 -4.98 8.75
C ASP A 272 26.35 -6.32 8.00
N CYS A 273 26.67 -6.26 6.71
CA CYS A 273 26.99 -7.43 5.90
C CYS A 273 28.27 -8.14 6.33
N VAL A 274 29.34 -7.39 6.64
CA VAL A 274 30.58 -7.97 7.18
C VAL A 274 30.36 -8.60 8.56
N TYR A 275 29.49 -8.02 9.39
CA TYR A 275 29.18 -8.55 10.71
C TYR A 275 28.38 -9.86 10.65
N THR A 276 27.49 -10.00 9.66
CA THR A 276 26.67 -11.20 9.47
C THR A 276 27.36 -12.29 8.64
N GLY A 277 28.35 -11.93 7.82
CA GLY A 277 29.13 -12.86 6.99
C GLY A 277 28.32 -13.58 5.91
N SER A 278 27.13 -13.07 5.57
CA SER A 278 26.21 -13.72 4.65
C SER A 278 26.26 -13.05 3.28
N THR A 279 26.52 -13.82 2.22
CA THR A 279 26.25 -13.42 0.82
C THR A 279 24.78 -13.63 0.42
N SER A 280 23.98 -14.22 1.31
CA SER A 280 22.62 -14.68 1.02
C SER A 280 21.56 -13.76 1.63
N GLY A 281 20.84 -13.03 0.77
CA GLY A 281 19.71 -12.16 1.14
C GLY A 281 20.07 -10.69 1.35
N GLY A 282 19.26 -9.78 0.80
CA GLY A 282 19.47 -8.34 0.92
C GLY A 282 20.70 -7.80 0.17
N SER A 283 21.33 -6.76 0.72
CA SER A 283 22.48 -5.97 0.18
C SER A 283 23.81 -6.65 0.22
N CYS A 284 23.88 -7.76 0.93
CA CYS A 284 25.16 -8.38 1.22
C CYS A 284 25.76 -9.15 0.03
N GLY A 285 25.00 -9.34 -1.05
CA GLY A 285 25.59 -9.78 -2.33
C GLY A 285 26.61 -8.79 -2.90
N CYS A 286 26.50 -7.50 -2.56
CA CYS A 286 27.40 -6.43 -3.02
C CYS A 286 28.48 -6.06 -2.01
N ALA A 287 28.41 -6.65 -0.82
CA ALA A 287 29.46 -6.57 0.18
C ALA A 287 30.63 -7.52 -0.14
N ASP A 288 30.45 -8.52 -1.02
CA ASP A 288 31.53 -9.33 -1.59
C ASP A 288 32.24 -8.53 -2.69
N VAL A 289 32.99 -7.51 -2.27
CA VAL A 289 33.64 -6.55 -3.16
C VAL A 289 34.85 -7.18 -3.86
N ASN A 290 35.47 -8.19 -3.23
CA ASN A 290 36.60 -8.91 -3.80
C ASN A 290 36.17 -10.09 -4.72
N GLN A 291 34.88 -10.43 -4.74
CA GLN A 291 34.26 -11.48 -5.54
C GLN A 291 34.79 -12.89 -5.25
N ASP A 292 35.17 -13.16 -4.00
CA ASP A 292 35.66 -14.48 -3.56
C ASP A 292 34.53 -15.43 -3.12
N GLY A 293 33.29 -14.96 -3.12
CA GLY A 293 32.10 -15.72 -2.75
C GLY A 293 31.79 -15.66 -1.25
N GLN A 294 32.50 -14.84 -0.48
CA GLN A 294 32.30 -14.64 0.95
C GLN A 294 32.26 -13.14 1.27
N VAL A 295 31.46 -12.74 2.26
CA VAL A 295 31.56 -11.41 2.85
C VAL A 295 32.35 -11.52 4.14
N ASN A 296 33.56 -10.98 4.18
CA ASN A 296 34.43 -11.05 5.34
C ASN A 296 35.37 -9.82 5.42
N MET A 297 36.37 -9.89 6.30
CA MET A 297 37.31 -8.77 6.49
C MET A 297 38.17 -8.45 5.26
N LEU A 298 38.29 -9.39 4.31
CA LEU A 298 39.00 -9.19 3.04
C LEU A 298 38.25 -8.22 2.11
N ASP A 299 36.93 -8.08 2.28
CA ASP A 299 36.13 -7.11 1.52
C ASP A 299 36.32 -5.69 2.01
N VAL A 300 36.67 -5.49 3.29
CA VAL A 300 36.77 -4.15 3.90
C VAL A 300 37.79 -3.27 3.17
N ALA A 301 38.96 -3.84 2.86
CA ALA A 301 39.99 -3.10 2.13
C ALA A 301 39.53 -2.76 0.70
N SER A 302 38.88 -3.72 0.03
CA SER A 302 38.34 -3.54 -1.32
C SER A 302 37.23 -2.49 -1.35
N PHE A 303 36.33 -2.50 -0.37
CA PHE A 303 35.24 -1.55 -0.23
C PHE A 303 35.75 -0.12 -0.02
N VAL A 304 36.70 0.07 0.91
CA VAL A 304 37.33 1.39 1.11
C VAL A 304 38.03 1.86 -0.16
N GLN A 305 38.68 0.95 -0.89
CA GLN A 305 39.33 1.28 -2.16
C GLN A 305 38.32 1.73 -3.21
N VAL A 306 37.18 1.05 -3.36
CA VAL A 306 36.13 1.48 -4.29
C VAL A 306 35.58 2.84 -3.86
N LEU A 307 35.17 2.98 -2.60
CA LEU A 307 34.61 4.20 -2.00
C LEU A 307 35.48 5.46 -2.20
N LEU A 308 36.80 5.32 -2.14
CA LEU A 308 37.73 6.44 -2.32
C LEU A 308 37.99 6.79 -3.80
N ASN A 309 37.61 5.91 -4.72
CA ASN A 309 37.81 6.09 -6.16
C ASN A 309 36.51 6.41 -6.93
N SER A 310 35.37 6.39 -6.23
CA SER A 310 34.03 6.75 -6.72
C SER A 310 33.83 8.24 -6.98
#